data_AF-A0A950QPL2-F1
#
_entry.id   AF-A0A950QPL2-F1
#
_cell.length_a   1.000
_cell.length_b   1.000
_cell.length_c   1.000
_cell.angle_alpha   90.00
_cell.angle_beta   90.00
_cell.angle_gamma   90.00
#
_symmetry.space_group_name_H-M   'P 1'
#
loop_
_entity.id
_entity.type
_entity.pdbx_description
1 polymer ?
#
loop_
_entity_poly.entity_id
_entity_poly.type
_entity_poly.pdbx_seq_one_letter_code
_entity_poly.pdbx_strand_id
1 'polypeptide(L)'
;MQPPKPLKPQGAGLRTTDPQLGHETTDISLTGVVAFLITLGFSGIVIFVLLWGVYHFASNYAEQQDERDQRDPWVRATETQVDQGAAKLHTARNKSEEPGSMQLVDAQNRIRVSRFPQPRLQTDDAHDLSVMRQAEDVYLNQYFVLDKNSGKVNIPIEQAMQAVVQKGLPATQPQAGVEAVPTPEGTGIVHPSIKSSHSKYQGGVGIR
;
A
#
# COMPACT_ATOMS: atom_id res chain seq x y z
N MET A 1 -76.76 -68.69 -43.36
CA MET A 1 -75.62 -68.46 -42.44
C MET A 1 -74.66 -67.50 -43.12
N GLN A 2 -74.43 -66.31 -42.55
CA GLN A 2 -73.43 -65.35 -43.02
C GLN A 2 -72.23 -65.37 -42.06
N PRO A 3 -70.98 -65.19 -42.55
CA PRO A 3 -69.78 -65.30 -41.73
C PRO A 3 -69.67 -64.19 -40.67
N PRO A 4 -68.96 -64.45 -39.54
CA PRO A 4 -68.88 -63.49 -38.43
C PRO A 4 -68.11 -62.23 -38.80
N LYS A 5 -68.63 -61.11 -38.30
CA LYS A 5 -68.11 -59.75 -38.48
C LYS A 5 -66.73 -59.61 -37.84
N PRO A 6 -65.70 -59.09 -38.54
CA PRO A 6 -64.37 -58.95 -37.97
C PRO A 6 -64.34 -57.92 -36.84
N LEU A 7 -63.73 -58.29 -35.71
CA LEU A 7 -63.54 -57.42 -34.55
C LEU A 7 -62.44 -56.39 -34.83
N LYS A 8 -62.70 -55.12 -34.51
CA LYS A 8 -61.72 -54.04 -34.64
C LYS A 8 -60.61 -54.21 -33.58
N PRO A 9 -59.32 -54.07 -33.93
CA PRO A 9 -58.24 -54.16 -32.97
C PRO A 9 -58.35 -53.03 -31.95
N GLN A 10 -58.42 -53.44 -30.68
CA GLN A 10 -58.37 -52.57 -29.50
C GLN A 10 -56.90 -52.31 -29.16
N GLY A 11 -56.29 -51.37 -29.89
CA GLY A 11 -54.98 -50.83 -29.59
C GLY A 11 -55.09 -49.31 -29.59
N ALA A 12 -55.35 -48.71 -28.43
CA ALA A 12 -55.21 -47.28 -28.26
C ALA A 12 -53.72 -46.95 -28.44
N GLY A 13 -53.36 -46.41 -29.61
CA GLY A 13 -52.03 -45.88 -29.84
C GLY A 13 -51.67 -44.93 -28.71
N LEU A 14 -50.47 -45.11 -28.15
CA LEU A 14 -49.85 -44.14 -27.25
C LEU A 14 -50.08 -42.76 -27.88
N ARG A 15 -50.76 -41.88 -27.13
CA ARG A 15 -51.06 -40.52 -27.57
C ARG A 15 -49.75 -39.90 -28.05
N THR A 16 -49.63 -39.83 -29.37
CA THR A 16 -48.61 -39.08 -30.07
C THR A 16 -48.65 -37.67 -29.52
N THR A 17 -47.52 -37.25 -28.98
CA THR A 17 -47.10 -35.87 -28.75
C THR A 17 -48.02 -34.85 -29.42
N ASP A 18 -48.64 -34.01 -28.61
CA ASP A 18 -49.45 -32.88 -29.04
C ASP A 18 -48.67 -32.09 -30.12
N PRO A 19 -49.14 -32.02 -31.38
CA PRO A 19 -48.48 -31.28 -32.44
C PRO A 19 -48.50 -29.76 -32.20
N GLN A 20 -49.24 -29.29 -31.19
CA GLN A 20 -49.19 -27.90 -30.70
C GLN A 20 -48.31 -27.70 -29.48
N LEU A 21 -47.56 -28.71 -29.02
CA LEU A 21 -46.41 -28.51 -28.14
C LEU A 21 -45.21 -28.05 -28.98
N GLY A 22 -45.42 -26.99 -29.76
CA GLY A 22 -44.38 -26.34 -30.51
C GLY A 22 -43.33 -25.82 -29.54
N HIS A 23 -42.09 -26.26 -29.73
CA HIS A 23 -40.94 -25.67 -29.06
C HIS A 23 -41.00 -24.15 -29.21
N GLU A 24 -40.91 -23.43 -28.11
CA GLU A 24 -40.76 -21.97 -28.14
C GLU A 24 -39.51 -21.64 -28.94
N THR A 25 -39.74 -21.14 -30.15
CA THR A 25 -38.67 -20.72 -31.02
C THR A 25 -38.17 -19.40 -30.46
N THR A 26 -37.16 -19.54 -29.59
CA THR A 26 -36.20 -18.53 -29.16
C THR A 26 -36.43 -17.92 -27.76
N ASP A 27 -35.78 -18.53 -26.77
CA ASP A 27 -35.62 -18.01 -25.39
C ASP A 27 -34.83 -16.67 -25.32
N ILE A 28 -34.19 -16.25 -26.42
CA ILE A 28 -33.25 -15.11 -26.43
C ILE A 28 -33.45 -14.17 -27.63
N SER A 29 -33.83 -12.92 -27.38
CA SER A 29 -34.01 -11.94 -28.46
C SER A 29 -32.67 -11.61 -29.14
N LEU A 30 -32.50 -12.01 -30.41
CA LEU A 30 -31.27 -11.75 -31.18
C LEU A 30 -30.97 -10.25 -31.26
N THR A 31 -32.01 -9.43 -31.42
CA THR A 31 -31.91 -7.97 -31.44
C THR A 31 -31.37 -7.40 -30.13
N GLY A 32 -31.77 -7.98 -28.98
CA GLY A 32 -31.29 -7.57 -27.66
C GLY A 32 -29.81 -7.89 -27.47
N VAL A 33 -29.37 -9.07 -27.94
CA VAL A 33 -27.95 -9.46 -27.92
C VAL A 33 -27.12 -8.52 -28.80
N VAL A 34 -27.58 -8.21 -30.01
CA VAL A 34 -26.87 -7.29 -30.92
C VAL A 34 -26.76 -5.89 -30.32
N ALA A 35 -27.85 -5.35 -29.77
CA ALA A 35 -27.85 -4.04 -29.11
C ALA A 35 -26.88 -4.03 -27.91
N PHE A 36 -26.83 -5.09 -27.12
CA PHE A 36 -25.92 -5.25 -26.00
C PHE A 36 -24.44 -5.29 -26.44
N LEU A 37 -24.12 -5.98 -27.53
CA LEU A 37 -22.75 -6.02 -28.07
C LEU A 37 -22.30 -4.65 -28.59
N ILE A 38 -23.21 -3.92 -29.23
CA ILE A 38 -22.92 -2.56 -29.72
C ILE A 38 -22.63 -1.61 -28.55
N THR A 39 -23.45 -1.63 -27.50
CA THR A 39 -23.25 -0.77 -26.32
C THR A 39 -21.99 -1.15 -25.55
N LEU A 40 -21.70 -2.45 -25.40
CA LEU A 40 -20.46 -2.94 -24.78
C LEU A 40 -19.23 -2.50 -25.57
N GLY A 41 -19.26 -2.63 -26.90
CA GLY A 41 -18.18 -2.19 -27.78
C GLY A 41 -17.96 -0.68 -27.71
N PHE A 42 -19.03 0.11 -27.75
CA PHE A 42 -18.94 1.56 -27.63
C PHE A 42 -18.38 1.99 -26.27
N SER A 43 -18.83 1.36 -25.17
CA SER A 43 -18.29 1.62 -23.83
C SER A 43 -16.80 1.34 -23.76
N GLY A 44 -16.33 0.24 -24.35
CA GLY A 44 -14.92 -0.09 -24.45
C GLY A 44 -14.11 0.98 -25.21
N ILE A 45 -14.65 1.49 -26.33
CA ILE A 45 -14.02 2.57 -27.09
C ILE A 45 -13.94 3.87 -26.27
N VAL A 46 -15.00 4.22 -25.53
CA VAL A 46 -15.00 5.42 -24.66
C VAL A 46 -13.94 5.30 -23.57
N ILE A 47 -13.85 4.15 -22.91
CA ILE A 47 -12.82 3.89 -21.90
C ILE A 47 -11.43 3.95 -22.53
N PHE A 48 -11.24 3.37 -23.73
CA PHE A 48 -9.98 3.42 -24.45
C PHE A 48 -9.55 4.86 -24.77
N VAL A 49 -10.45 5.70 -25.26
CA VAL A 49 -10.16 7.12 -25.56
C VAL A 49 -9.85 7.89 -24.27
N LEU A 50 -10.56 7.64 -23.17
CA LEU A 50 -10.26 8.24 -21.87
C LEU A 50 -8.87 7.85 -21.37
N LEU A 51 -8.54 6.57 -21.40
CA LEU A 51 -7.22 6.08 -21.01
C LEU A 51 -6.11 6.63 -21.91
N TRP A 52 -6.33 6.66 -23.22
CA TRP A 52 -5.40 7.25 -24.18
C TRP A 52 -5.19 8.75 -23.92
N GLY A 53 -6.27 9.50 -23.68
CA GLY A 53 -6.20 10.93 -23.37
C GLY A 53 -5.46 11.22 -22.06
N VAL A 54 -5.77 10.47 -20.99
CA VAL A 54 -5.05 10.57 -19.71
C VAL A 54 -3.58 10.20 -19.88
N TYR A 55 -3.27 9.13 -20.61
CA TYR A 55 -1.90 8.70 -20.86
C TYR A 55 -1.11 9.74 -21.66
N HIS A 56 -1.71 10.31 -22.72
CA HIS A 56 -1.09 11.36 -23.54
C HIS A 56 -0.85 12.65 -22.75
N PHE A 57 -1.80 13.04 -21.90
CA PHE A 57 -1.64 14.19 -21.02
C PHE A 57 -0.57 13.90 -19.96
N ALA A 58 -0.71 12.81 -19.20
CA ALA A 58 0.19 12.43 -18.12
C ALA A 58 1.64 12.22 -18.58
N SER A 59 1.87 11.68 -19.78
CA SER A 59 3.22 11.57 -20.36
C SER A 59 3.86 12.95 -20.58
N ASN A 60 3.11 13.91 -21.13
CA ASN A 60 3.58 15.29 -21.28
C ASN A 60 3.88 15.99 -19.93
N TYR A 61 3.26 15.58 -18.82
CA TYR A 61 3.59 16.09 -17.47
C TYR A 61 4.73 15.33 -16.80
N ALA A 62 4.88 14.03 -17.07
CA ALA A 62 5.96 13.22 -16.51
C ALA A 62 7.32 13.65 -17.05
N GLU A 63 7.43 13.96 -18.35
CA GLU A 63 8.67 14.47 -18.94
C GLU A 63 9.14 15.78 -18.27
N GLN A 64 8.21 16.67 -17.92
CA GLN A 64 8.55 17.92 -17.24
C GLN A 64 9.03 17.72 -15.80
N GLN A 65 8.64 16.63 -15.13
CA GLN A 65 9.14 16.28 -13.80
C GLN A 65 10.52 15.64 -13.91
N ASP A 66 10.70 14.70 -14.84
CA ASP A 66 12.00 14.07 -15.10
C ASP A 66 13.08 15.12 -15.49
N GLU A 67 12.71 16.16 -16.24
CA GLU A 67 13.61 17.28 -16.55
C GLU A 67 13.94 18.19 -15.35
N ARG A 68 13.03 18.32 -14.37
CA ARG A 68 13.28 19.08 -13.15
C ARG A 68 14.16 18.29 -12.18
N ASP A 69 13.90 17.00 -12.06
CA ASP A 69 14.69 16.08 -11.25
C ASP A 69 16.13 15.97 -11.79
N GLN A 70 16.32 15.96 -13.11
CA GLN A 70 17.66 16.03 -13.74
C GLN A 70 18.39 17.36 -13.51
N ARG A 71 17.66 18.46 -13.27
CA ARG A 71 18.23 19.79 -13.00
C ARG A 71 18.76 19.92 -11.57
N ASP A 72 18.37 19.02 -10.67
CA ASP A 72 18.85 19.05 -9.30
C ASP A 72 20.31 18.57 -9.22
N PRO A 73 21.23 19.40 -8.67
CA PRO A 73 22.65 19.07 -8.61
C PRO A 73 22.94 17.83 -7.75
N TRP A 74 22.04 17.51 -6.81
CA TRP A 74 22.12 16.34 -5.95
C TRP A 74 21.75 15.03 -6.68
N VAL A 75 20.81 15.06 -7.64
CA VAL A 75 20.43 13.89 -8.44
C VAL A 75 21.51 13.55 -9.45
N ARG A 76 22.05 14.55 -10.16
CA ARG A 76 23.19 14.38 -11.08
C ARG A 76 24.41 13.77 -10.39
N ALA A 77 24.72 14.20 -9.17
CA ALA A 77 25.85 13.67 -8.42
C ALA A 77 25.68 12.19 -8.06
N THR A 78 24.44 11.75 -7.81
CA THR A 78 24.12 10.35 -7.54
C THR A 78 24.14 9.51 -8.81
N GLU A 79 23.53 9.99 -9.89
CA GLU A 79 23.46 9.29 -11.17
C GLU A 79 24.85 9.12 -11.79
N THR A 80 25.67 10.17 -11.78
CA THR A 80 27.06 10.13 -12.25
C THR A 80 27.92 9.15 -11.44
N GLN A 81 27.70 9.02 -10.12
CA GLN A 81 28.41 8.04 -9.30
C GLN A 81 27.95 6.60 -9.56
N VAL A 82 26.64 6.39 -9.77
CA VAL A 82 26.07 5.08 -10.09
C VAL A 82 26.53 4.62 -11.47
N ASP A 83 26.54 5.49 -12.48
CA ASP A 83 27.03 5.19 -13.83
C ASP A 83 28.53 4.91 -13.83
N GLN A 84 29.31 5.68 -13.09
CA GLN A 84 30.74 5.39 -12.90
C GLN A 84 30.97 4.07 -12.15
N GLY A 85 30.13 3.75 -11.16
CA GLY A 85 30.16 2.48 -10.46
C GLY A 85 29.82 1.30 -11.38
N ALA A 86 28.77 1.43 -12.19
CA ALA A 86 28.36 0.45 -13.19
C ALA A 86 29.43 0.25 -14.26
N ALA A 87 30.02 1.33 -14.82
CA ALA A 87 31.09 1.26 -15.80
C ALA A 87 32.37 0.58 -15.24
N LYS A 88 32.68 0.83 -13.97
CA LYS A 88 33.77 0.14 -13.25
C LYS A 88 33.46 -1.35 -13.03
N LEU A 89 32.20 -1.70 -12.77
CA LEU A 89 31.75 -3.09 -12.66
C LEU A 89 31.82 -3.84 -14.01
N HIS A 90 31.47 -3.19 -15.11
CA HIS A 90 31.60 -3.76 -16.46
C HIS A 90 33.06 -3.94 -16.90
N THR A 91 33.95 -3.00 -16.55
CA THR A 91 35.38 -3.08 -16.94
C THR A 91 36.17 -4.04 -16.05
N ALA A 92 35.84 -4.15 -14.76
CA ALA A 92 36.55 -5.01 -13.82
C ALA A 92 36.10 -6.48 -13.90
N ARG A 93 34.84 -6.75 -14.24
CA ARG A 93 34.30 -8.12 -14.26
C ARG A 93 34.45 -8.84 -15.61
N ASN A 94 34.49 -8.12 -16.73
CA ASN A 94 34.55 -8.71 -18.08
C ASN A 94 35.99 -8.89 -18.63
N LYS A 95 37.01 -8.99 -17.78
CA LYS A 95 38.34 -9.46 -18.20
C LYS A 95 38.60 -10.94 -17.88
N SER A 96 37.62 -11.61 -17.29
CA SER A 96 37.69 -13.05 -17.01
C SER A 96 36.32 -13.68 -17.19
N GLU A 97 36.16 -14.35 -18.34
CA GLU A 97 35.34 -15.56 -18.51
C GLU A 97 33.82 -15.36 -18.73
N GLU A 98 33.42 -15.44 -20.00
CA GLU A 98 32.12 -15.97 -20.45
C GLU A 98 32.35 -17.44 -20.89
N PRO A 99 31.43 -18.41 -20.70
CA PRO A 99 30.01 -18.30 -21.07
C PRO A 99 29.01 -19.02 -20.11
N GLY A 100 27.81 -18.44 -19.91
CA GLY A 100 26.77 -19.10 -19.10
C GLY A 100 25.47 -18.31 -19.06
N SER A 101 24.59 -18.58 -20.03
CA SER A 101 23.38 -17.86 -20.44
C SER A 101 22.20 -17.79 -19.45
N MET A 102 22.39 -17.47 -18.17
CA MET A 102 21.29 -17.29 -17.21
C MET A 102 21.10 -15.85 -16.69
N GLN A 103 21.76 -14.85 -17.28
CA GLN A 103 21.79 -13.49 -16.73
C GLN A 103 20.90 -12.46 -17.45
N LEU A 104 20.27 -12.84 -18.57
CA LEU A 104 19.53 -11.90 -19.42
C LEU A 104 18.10 -11.57 -18.94
N VAL A 105 17.54 -12.34 -17.99
CA VAL A 105 16.18 -12.09 -17.47
C VAL A 105 16.21 -11.18 -16.22
N ASP A 106 17.33 -11.19 -15.50
CA ASP A 106 17.46 -10.51 -14.21
C ASP A 106 17.93 -9.05 -14.30
N ALA A 107 18.45 -8.62 -15.45
CA ALA A 107 19.00 -7.28 -15.61
C ALA A 107 17.92 -6.22 -15.88
N GLN A 108 16.83 -6.57 -16.58
CA GLN A 108 15.77 -5.61 -16.91
C GLN A 108 14.86 -5.28 -15.73
N ASN A 109 14.69 -6.19 -14.76
CA ASN A 109 13.81 -5.93 -13.61
C ASN A 109 14.44 -5.02 -12.53
N ARG A 110 15.75 -4.72 -12.61
CA ARG A 110 16.45 -3.87 -11.62
C ARG A 110 16.37 -2.37 -11.93
N ILE A 111 15.94 -2.02 -13.13
CA ILE A 111 15.88 -0.62 -13.60
C ILE A 111 14.60 0.09 -13.12
N ARG A 112 13.68 -0.57 -12.40
CA ARG A 112 12.39 0.03 -11.98
C ARG A 112 12.05 -0.05 -10.48
N VAL A 113 13.03 -0.11 -9.57
CA VAL A 113 12.75 0.04 -8.12
C VAL A 113 13.81 0.84 -7.35
N SER A 114 14.59 1.71 -8.01
CA SER A 114 15.59 2.56 -7.33
C SER A 114 15.04 3.95 -6.96
N ARG A 115 13.79 4.05 -6.47
CA ARG A 115 13.26 5.29 -5.87
C ARG A 115 13.22 5.25 -4.34
N PHE A 116 13.61 4.12 -3.74
CA PHE A 116 13.80 4.00 -2.30
C PHE A 116 15.26 3.61 -2.02
N PRO A 117 15.96 4.30 -1.11
CA PRO A 117 17.27 3.86 -0.66
C PRO A 117 17.14 2.43 -0.14
N GLN A 118 17.98 1.53 -0.64
CA GLN A 118 17.94 0.13 -0.23
C GLN A 118 18.19 0.03 1.28
N PRO A 119 17.48 -0.83 2.02
CA PRO A 119 17.71 -1.02 3.44
C PRO A 119 19.17 -1.41 3.66
N ARG A 120 19.92 -0.55 4.33
CA ARG A 120 21.33 -0.81 4.68
C ARG A 120 21.37 -1.47 6.05
N LEU A 121 22.23 -2.48 6.18
CA LEU A 121 22.55 -3.04 7.49
C LEU A 121 23.29 -1.98 8.30
N GLN A 122 22.85 -1.72 9.53
CA GLN A 122 23.61 -0.92 10.48
C GLN A 122 24.85 -1.75 10.86
N THR A 123 26.04 -1.20 10.58
CA THR A 123 27.32 -1.94 10.74
C THR A 123 28.02 -1.63 12.05
N ASP A 124 27.58 -0.60 12.77
CA ASP A 124 28.27 -0.05 13.93
C ASP A 124 27.31 0.23 15.10
N ASP A 125 26.42 -0.73 15.34
CA ASP A 125 25.39 -0.67 16.41
C ASP A 125 26.03 -0.53 17.79
N ALA A 126 27.21 -1.13 17.98
CA ALA A 126 27.92 -1.10 19.26
C ALA A 126 28.39 0.32 19.60
N HIS A 127 28.91 1.07 18.64
CA HIS A 127 29.30 2.46 18.87
C HIS A 127 28.08 3.35 19.10
N ASP A 128 27.02 3.20 18.29
CA ASP A 128 25.79 3.98 18.42
C ASP A 128 25.13 3.78 19.79
N LEU A 129 25.04 2.52 20.26
CA LEU A 129 24.56 2.21 21.61
C LEU A 129 25.43 2.82 22.71
N SER A 130 26.75 2.91 22.50
CA SER A 130 27.66 3.53 23.47
C SER A 130 27.43 5.05 23.59
N VAL A 131 27.19 5.72 22.47
CA VAL A 131 26.88 7.16 22.42
C VAL A 131 25.53 7.43 23.07
N MET A 132 24.52 6.62 22.76
CA MET A 132 23.20 6.70 23.38
C MET A 132 23.29 6.54 24.90
N ARG A 133 24.02 5.53 25.39
CA ARG A 133 24.20 5.31 26.83
C ARG A 133 24.87 6.50 27.52
N GLN A 134 25.91 7.07 26.91
CA GLN A 134 26.57 8.26 27.45
C GLN A 134 25.62 9.46 27.54
N ALA A 135 24.76 9.65 26.55
CA ALA A 135 23.77 10.72 26.56
C ALA A 135 22.70 10.51 27.65
N GLU A 136 22.24 9.27 27.83
CA GLU A 136 21.31 8.90 28.90
C GLU A 136 21.92 9.14 30.28
N ASP A 137 23.18 8.74 30.49
CA ASP A 137 23.89 8.95 31.75
C ASP A 137 23.93 10.43 32.13
N VAL A 138 24.17 11.33 31.16
CA VAL A 138 24.14 12.78 31.42
C VAL A 138 22.74 13.24 31.82
N TYR A 139 21.69 12.76 31.13
CA TYR A 139 20.31 13.14 31.42
C TYR A 139 19.82 12.65 32.79
N LEU A 140 20.29 11.49 33.24
CA LEU A 140 19.88 10.88 34.52
C LEU A 140 20.65 11.44 35.72
N ASN A 141 21.90 11.88 35.54
CA ASN A 141 22.77 12.26 36.65
C ASN A 141 22.93 13.78 36.84
N GLN A 142 22.42 14.61 35.93
CA GLN A 142 22.61 16.05 35.96
C GLN A 142 21.30 16.84 36.16
N TYR A 143 21.42 17.97 36.86
CA TYR A 143 20.33 18.95 36.97
C TYR A 143 20.19 19.80 35.71
N PHE A 144 18.96 19.93 35.20
CA PHE A 144 18.63 20.91 34.17
C PHE A 144 17.16 21.34 34.26
N VAL A 145 16.86 22.52 33.72
CA VAL A 145 15.51 23.08 33.66
C VAL A 145 14.87 22.69 32.33
N LEU A 146 13.80 21.89 32.34
CA LEU A 146 13.10 21.47 31.12
C LEU A 146 12.23 22.59 30.56
N ASP A 147 11.52 23.26 31.45
CA ASP A 147 10.62 24.34 31.06
C ASP A 147 10.57 25.37 32.20
N LYS A 148 11.15 26.54 31.90
CA LYS A 148 11.23 27.67 32.82
C LYS A 148 9.85 28.23 33.17
N ASN A 149 8.88 28.12 32.28
CA ASN A 149 7.55 28.70 32.43
C ASN A 149 6.62 27.79 33.24
N SER A 150 6.76 26.46 33.09
CA SER A 150 6.00 25.49 33.90
C SER A 150 6.71 25.05 35.18
N GLY A 151 7.92 25.56 35.45
CA GLY A 151 8.70 25.25 36.64
C GLY A 151 9.17 23.80 36.71
N LYS A 152 9.15 23.07 35.60
CA LYS A 152 9.57 21.67 35.53
C LYS A 152 11.09 21.58 35.44
N VAL A 153 11.69 20.96 36.44
CA VAL A 153 13.13 20.70 36.53
C VAL A 153 13.39 19.19 36.53
N ASN A 154 14.47 18.77 35.89
CA ASN A 154 15.04 17.44 36.09
C ASN A 154 15.97 17.50 37.30
N ILE A 155 15.78 16.51 38.17
CA ILE A 155 16.63 16.22 39.31
C ILE A 155 17.30 14.86 39.06
N PRO A 156 18.57 14.66 39.46
CA PRO A 156 19.27 13.40 39.32
C PRO A 156 18.44 12.23 39.83
N ILE A 157 18.53 11.09 39.16
CA ILE A 157 17.65 9.94 39.40
C ILE A 157 17.76 9.43 40.84
N GLU A 158 18.95 9.48 41.45
CA GLU A 158 19.17 9.14 42.87
C GLU A 158 18.34 10.03 43.79
N GLN A 159 18.29 11.33 43.48
CA GLN A 159 17.52 12.32 44.24
C GLN A 159 16.03 12.17 43.98
N ALA A 160 15.62 11.86 42.74
CA ALA A 160 14.25 11.56 42.42
C ALA A 160 13.74 10.35 43.21
N MET A 161 14.52 9.26 43.26
CA MET A 161 14.19 8.07 44.04
C MET A 161 14.05 8.41 45.53
N GLN A 162 15.00 9.15 46.10
CA GLN A 162 14.93 9.58 47.50
C GLN A 162 13.71 10.48 47.77
N ALA A 163 13.42 11.42 46.88
CA ALA A 163 12.26 12.30 46.99
C ALA A 163 10.94 11.51 46.94
N VAL A 164 10.85 10.47 46.10
CA VAL A 164 9.68 9.59 46.03
C VAL A 164 9.55 8.75 47.30
N VAL A 165 10.64 8.22 47.84
CA VAL A 165 10.62 7.46 49.10
C VAL A 165 10.16 8.35 50.26
N GLN A 166 10.68 9.59 50.33
CA GLN A 166 10.33 10.53 51.40
C GLN A 166 8.89 11.07 51.26
N LYS A 167 8.46 11.39 50.04
CA LYS A 167 7.13 11.97 49.76
C LYS A 167 6.03 10.92 49.66
N GLY A 168 6.39 9.65 49.45
CA GLY A 168 5.49 8.59 49.06
C GLY A 168 5.11 8.66 47.58
N LEU A 169 4.67 7.53 47.02
CA LEU A 169 4.11 7.49 45.67
C LEU A 169 2.85 8.37 45.66
N PRO A 170 2.70 9.30 44.69
CA PRO A 170 1.45 10.05 44.58
C PRO A 170 0.31 9.07 44.35
N ALA A 171 -0.80 9.23 45.08
CA ALA A 171 -2.01 8.48 44.77
C ALA A 171 -2.37 8.74 43.31
N THR A 172 -2.56 7.69 42.52
CA THR A 172 -3.14 7.78 41.19
C THR A 172 -4.45 8.55 41.33
N GLN A 173 -4.46 9.83 40.96
CA GLN A 173 -5.71 10.51 40.72
C GLN A 173 -6.37 9.74 39.58
N PRO A 174 -7.58 9.19 39.77
CA PRO A 174 -8.35 8.73 38.63
C PRO A 174 -8.43 9.95 37.71
N GLN A 175 -7.87 9.82 36.51
CA GLN A 175 -8.11 10.82 35.49
C GLN A 175 -9.64 10.88 35.32
N ALA A 176 -10.25 11.97 35.77
CA ALA A 176 -11.66 12.25 35.53
C ALA A 176 -11.80 12.40 34.01
N GLY A 177 -12.14 11.30 33.34
CA GLY A 177 -12.16 11.22 31.88
C GLY A 177 -11.66 9.91 31.27
N VAL A 178 -11.66 8.78 31.97
CA VAL A 178 -11.80 7.47 31.33
C VAL A 178 -13.17 6.93 31.69
N GLU A 179 -14.15 7.36 30.90
CA GLU A 179 -15.47 6.75 30.83
C GLU A 179 -15.27 5.26 30.58
N ALA A 180 -15.69 4.44 31.54
CA ALA A 180 -15.67 3.00 31.42
C ALA A 180 -16.51 2.61 30.20
N VAL A 181 -15.84 2.24 29.11
CA VAL A 181 -16.49 1.64 27.94
C VAL A 181 -17.21 0.38 28.43
N PRO A 182 -18.54 0.29 28.31
CA PRO A 182 -19.24 -0.94 28.66
C PRO A 182 -18.76 -2.04 27.71
N THR A 183 -18.28 -3.13 28.31
CA THR A 183 -17.94 -4.39 27.66
C THR A 183 -19.04 -4.83 26.67
N PRO A 184 -18.73 -4.99 25.38
CA PRO A 184 -19.36 -6.03 24.58
C PRO A 184 -18.35 -7.17 24.46
N GLU A 185 -18.71 -8.30 25.05
CA GLU A 185 -18.03 -9.56 24.79
C GLU A 185 -18.06 -9.84 23.29
N GLY A 186 -16.88 -9.93 22.66
CA GLY A 186 -16.74 -10.11 21.22
C GLY A 186 -15.28 -10.12 20.81
N THR A 187 -14.70 -11.32 20.77
CA THR A 187 -13.36 -11.65 20.30
C THR A 187 -12.97 -11.00 18.96
N GLY A 188 -11.80 -10.35 18.92
CA GLY A 188 -10.97 -10.28 17.71
C GLY A 188 -10.51 -8.90 17.23
N ILE A 189 -9.32 -8.49 17.70
CA ILE A 189 -8.34 -7.56 17.07
C ILE A 189 -8.87 -6.17 16.65
N VAL A 190 -8.61 -5.17 17.49
CA VAL A 190 -8.72 -3.74 17.14
C VAL A 190 -7.32 -3.16 16.94
N HIS A 191 -7.00 -2.76 15.70
CA HIS A 191 -5.83 -1.94 15.40
C HIS A 191 -6.01 -0.54 16.03
N PRO A 192 -5.05 -0.02 16.81
CA PRO A 192 -5.10 1.38 17.23
C PRO A 192 -4.77 2.29 16.04
N SER A 193 -5.77 2.98 15.51
CA SER A 193 -5.60 4.09 14.57
C SER A 193 -4.92 5.27 15.28
N ILE A 194 -3.62 5.46 15.08
CA ILE A 194 -2.90 6.65 15.54
C ILE A 194 -3.38 7.85 14.72
N LYS A 195 -4.20 8.73 15.32
CA LYS A 195 -4.47 10.06 14.77
C LYS A 195 -3.23 10.94 15.01
N SER A 196 -2.46 11.20 13.96
CA SER A 196 -1.37 12.16 14.00
C SER A 196 -1.91 13.59 14.16
N SER A 197 -1.67 14.19 15.32
CA SER A 197 -1.88 15.63 15.55
C SER A 197 -0.68 16.43 15.02
N HIS A 198 -0.58 16.58 13.70
CA HIS A 198 0.31 17.61 13.14
C HIS A 198 -0.32 18.99 13.37
N SER A 199 0.06 19.65 14.46
CA SER A 199 -0.21 21.07 14.65
C SER A 199 0.62 21.87 13.64
N LYS A 200 -0.09 22.71 12.90
CA LYS A 200 0.40 23.59 11.84
C LYS A 200 1.27 24.68 12.47
N TYR A 201 2.59 24.55 12.38
CA TYR A 201 3.49 25.70 12.52
C TYR A 201 3.32 26.59 11.28
N GLN A 202 2.39 27.54 11.35
CA GLN A 202 2.34 28.66 10.41
C GLN A 202 2.95 29.87 11.11
N GLY A 203 4.27 29.97 11.02
CA GLY A 203 5.02 31.16 11.42
C GLY A 203 4.64 32.31 10.49
N GLY A 204 4.10 33.38 11.08
CA GLY A 204 3.99 34.67 10.42
C GLY A 204 5.38 35.28 10.27
N VAL A 205 5.73 35.65 9.04
CA VAL A 205 6.81 36.58 8.76
C VAL A 205 6.18 37.74 8.01
N GLY A 206 5.86 38.80 8.75
CA GLY A 206 5.64 40.11 8.19
C GLY A 206 6.99 40.71 7.84
N ILE A 207 7.19 41.05 6.57
CA ILE A 207 8.22 41.99 6.15
C ILE A 207 7.50 43.16 5.48
N ARG A 208 7.86 44.34 5.98
CA ARG A 208 7.49 45.66 5.48
C ARG A 208 8.04 45.90 4.08
#